data_AF-A0A946CL25-F1
#
_entry.id   AF-A0A946CL25-F1
#
_cell.length_a   1.000
_cell.length_b   1.000
_cell.length_c   1.000
_cell.angle_alpha   90.00
_cell.angle_beta   90.00
_cell.angle_gamma   90.00
#
_symmetry.space_group_name_H-M   'P 1'
#
loop_
_entity.id
_entity.type
_entity.pdbx_description
1 polymer ?
#
loop_
_entity_poly.entity_id
_entity_poly.type
_entity_poly.pdbx_seq_one_letter_code
_entity_poly.pdbx_strand_id
1 'polypeptide(L)'
;MFKPGAVFRYYDGTTDPARIEGLNAAINTMTAQSEEVAATISTVRTGVETGVAARSRDDLAHTVTTSIEGTFSIVVQAGFLRALSQTDPAFGQMFQTSRMNIHLPDGESIELPVLMAAAVHSMSVVAAGEKMRANGPPRDLAGGYDLLTTGTCAVPNSKVTITQRDFVIEGIDDDRLVLFGAVGVTRIYMVSNEQRFARVTDNAGGTPQVDVPDQASDLFEAALPAPGAPIEFQSITRGTCSFTLMPAAP
;
A
#
# COMPACT_ATOMS: atom_id res chain seq x y z
N MET A 1 2.56 11.04 8.50
CA MET A 1 1.18 10.52 8.44
C MET A 1 0.54 11.11 7.20
N PHE A 2 -0.01 10.25 6.33
CA PHE A 2 -0.74 10.73 5.15
C PHE A 2 -2.04 11.45 5.54
N LYS A 3 -2.47 12.38 4.68
CA LYS A 3 -3.74 13.09 4.86
C LYS A 3 -4.90 12.26 4.29
N PRO A 4 -6.14 12.48 4.76
CA PRO A 4 -7.33 11.96 4.09
C PRO A 4 -7.31 12.24 2.58
N GLY A 5 -7.76 11.26 1.81
CA GLY A 5 -7.77 11.22 0.35
C GLY A 5 -6.43 10.87 -0.29
N ALA A 6 -5.36 10.64 0.46
CA ALA A 6 -4.07 10.25 -0.11
C ALA A 6 -4.12 8.87 -0.79
N VAL A 7 -4.84 7.91 -0.20
CA VAL A 7 -5.02 6.57 -0.74
C VAL A 7 -5.88 6.63 -1.98
N PHE A 8 -6.95 7.41 -1.96
CA PHE A 8 -7.81 7.60 -3.13
C PHE A 8 -7.10 8.29 -4.29
N ARG A 9 -6.24 9.29 -4.03
CA ARG A 9 -5.43 9.92 -5.10
C ARG A 9 -4.44 8.93 -5.73
N TYR A 10 -3.86 8.06 -4.91
CA TYR A 10 -3.02 6.99 -5.43
C TYR A 10 -3.85 6.03 -6.28
N TYR A 11 -4.97 5.53 -5.75
CA TYR A 11 -5.88 4.61 -6.44
C TYR A 11 -6.43 5.18 -7.77
N ASP A 12 -6.91 6.42 -7.77
CA ASP A 12 -7.36 7.10 -9.00
C ASP A 12 -6.22 7.23 -9.99
N GLY A 13 -5.05 7.65 -9.51
CA GLY A 13 -3.87 7.83 -10.34
C GLY A 13 -3.37 6.52 -10.94
N THR A 14 -3.48 5.40 -10.24
CA THR A 14 -3.12 4.10 -10.80
C THR A 14 -4.18 3.59 -11.76
N THR A 15 -5.46 3.87 -11.53
CA THR A 15 -6.56 3.41 -12.39
C THR A 15 -6.86 4.32 -13.61
N ASP A 16 -6.20 5.48 -13.72
CA ASP A 16 -6.29 6.38 -14.88
C ASP A 16 -5.62 5.75 -16.12
N PRO A 17 -6.38 5.46 -17.21
CA PRO A 17 -5.83 4.89 -18.44
C PRO A 17 -4.66 5.66 -19.04
N ALA A 18 -4.70 6.99 -19.01
CA ALA A 18 -3.63 7.83 -19.58
C ALA A 18 -2.33 7.70 -18.78
N ARG A 19 -2.45 7.58 -17.45
CA ARG A 19 -1.32 7.36 -16.57
C ARG A 19 -0.78 5.93 -16.67
N ILE A 20 -1.64 4.94 -16.85
CA ILE A 20 -1.23 3.55 -17.14
C ILE A 20 -0.46 3.49 -18.46
N GLU A 21 -0.94 4.15 -19.51
CA GLU A 21 -0.24 4.24 -20.79
C GLU A 21 1.14 4.90 -20.63
N GLY A 22 1.20 6.01 -19.89
CA GLY A 22 2.47 6.67 -19.56
C GLY A 22 3.42 5.78 -18.75
N LEU A 23 2.92 5.03 -17.78
CA LEU A 23 3.70 4.08 -17.00
C LEU A 23 4.23 2.94 -17.88
N ASN A 24 3.38 2.40 -18.75
CA ASN A 24 3.77 1.38 -19.71
C ASN A 24 4.83 1.88 -20.69
N ALA A 25 4.70 3.12 -21.19
CA ALA A 25 5.70 3.74 -22.04
C ALA A 25 7.04 3.93 -21.31
N ALA A 26 7.01 4.37 -20.04
CA ALA A 26 8.20 4.52 -19.21
C ALA A 26 8.88 3.17 -18.95
N ILE A 27 8.10 2.15 -18.60
CA ILE A 27 8.58 0.77 -18.41
C ILE A 27 9.21 0.26 -19.70
N ASN A 28 8.54 0.40 -20.85
CA ASN A 28 9.06 -0.05 -22.14
C ASN A 28 10.35 0.70 -22.54
N THR A 29 10.47 1.97 -22.16
CA THR A 29 11.71 2.74 -22.37
C THR A 29 12.85 2.20 -21.51
N MET A 30 12.59 1.85 -20.24
CA MET A 30 13.58 1.20 -19.38
C MET A 30 13.98 -0.20 -19.91
N THR A 31 13.01 -0.98 -20.39
CA THR A 31 13.23 -2.27 -21.08
C THR A 31 14.19 -2.11 -22.27
N ALA A 32 14.01 -1.06 -23.07
CA ALA A 32 14.85 -0.84 -24.26
C ALA A 32 16.29 -0.43 -23.93
N GLN A 33 16.56 0.01 -22.69
CA GLN A 33 17.88 0.48 -22.28
C GLN A 33 18.78 -0.63 -21.69
N SER A 34 18.23 -1.79 -21.32
CA SER A 34 19.00 -2.91 -20.77
C SER A 34 18.28 -4.25 -20.93
N GLU A 35 18.96 -5.26 -21.47
CA GLU A 35 18.43 -6.63 -21.61
C GLU A 35 18.12 -7.28 -20.25
N GLU A 36 18.92 -6.99 -19.23
CA GLU A 36 18.68 -7.47 -17.86
C GLU A 36 17.38 -6.87 -17.29
N VAL A 37 17.19 -5.56 -17.48
CA VAL A 37 15.98 -4.85 -17.07
C VAL A 37 14.75 -5.36 -17.83
N ALA A 38 14.92 -5.69 -19.12
CA ALA A 38 13.86 -6.26 -19.95
C ALA A 38 13.38 -7.62 -19.44
N ALA A 39 14.31 -8.53 -19.13
CA ALA A 39 13.97 -9.84 -18.58
C ALA A 39 13.23 -9.72 -17.24
N THR A 40 13.72 -8.87 -16.34
CA THR A 40 13.09 -8.59 -15.05
C THR A 40 11.67 -8.04 -15.21
N ILE A 41 11.46 -7.07 -16.09
CA ILE A 41 10.12 -6.49 -16.36
C ILE A 41 9.16 -7.54 -16.92
N SER A 42 9.63 -8.42 -17.81
CA SER A 42 8.82 -9.49 -18.39
C SER A 42 8.37 -10.48 -17.31
N THR A 43 9.28 -10.90 -16.42
CA THR A 43 8.95 -11.76 -15.27
C THR A 43 7.91 -11.09 -14.38
N VAL A 44 8.13 -9.82 -14.02
CA VAL A 44 7.19 -9.05 -13.19
C VAL A 44 5.80 -8.96 -13.81
N ARG A 45 5.70 -8.61 -15.10
CA ARG A 45 4.40 -8.54 -15.80
C ARG A 45 3.68 -9.88 -15.76
N THR A 46 4.40 -10.95 -16.08
CA THR A 46 3.86 -12.31 -16.08
C THR A 46 3.39 -12.72 -14.69
N GLY A 47 4.17 -12.41 -13.64
CA GLY A 47 3.82 -12.73 -12.26
C GLY A 47 2.61 -11.93 -11.75
N VAL A 48 2.50 -10.65 -12.11
CA VAL A 48 1.31 -9.83 -11.81
C VAL A 48 0.09 -10.39 -12.53
N GLU A 49 0.16 -10.62 -13.84
CA GLU A 49 -0.96 -11.12 -14.63
C GLU A 49 -1.41 -12.52 -14.16
N THR A 50 -0.48 -13.44 -13.98
CA THR A 50 -0.74 -14.81 -13.54
C THR A 50 -1.30 -14.84 -12.12
N GLY A 51 -0.64 -14.12 -11.19
CA GLY A 51 -1.06 -14.06 -9.80
C GLY A 51 -2.43 -13.42 -9.64
N VAL A 52 -2.74 -12.36 -10.40
CA VAL A 52 -4.08 -11.75 -10.38
C VAL A 52 -5.11 -12.68 -11.01
N ALA A 53 -4.83 -13.32 -12.15
CA ALA A 53 -5.77 -14.18 -12.84
C ALA A 53 -6.23 -15.37 -11.99
N ALA A 54 -5.34 -15.94 -11.17
CA ALA A 54 -5.63 -17.11 -10.33
C ALA A 54 -6.37 -16.79 -9.01
N ARG A 55 -6.35 -15.53 -8.55
CA ARG A 55 -6.77 -15.16 -7.18
C ARG A 55 -8.27 -14.97 -6.97
N SER A 56 -8.73 -15.27 -5.76
CA SER A 56 -10.08 -14.93 -5.29
C SER A 56 -10.20 -13.42 -5.02
N ARG A 57 -11.42 -12.88 -4.92
CA ARG A 57 -11.60 -11.44 -4.59
C ARG A 57 -11.02 -11.05 -3.22
N ASP A 58 -10.98 -11.97 -2.26
CA ASP A 58 -10.37 -11.71 -0.95
C ASP A 58 -8.84 -11.61 -1.09
N ASP A 59 -8.22 -12.51 -1.85
CA ASP A 59 -6.77 -12.45 -2.13
C ASP A 59 -6.39 -11.20 -2.93
N LEU A 60 -7.27 -10.73 -3.82
CA LEU A 60 -7.07 -9.48 -4.56
C LEU A 60 -7.19 -8.26 -3.65
N ALA A 61 -8.12 -8.23 -2.70
CA ALA A 61 -8.22 -7.16 -1.71
C ALA A 61 -6.96 -7.08 -0.84
N HIS A 62 -6.40 -8.23 -0.46
CA HIS A 62 -5.10 -8.30 0.21
C HIS A 62 -3.98 -7.72 -0.67
N THR A 63 -3.89 -8.13 -1.95
CA THR A 63 -2.91 -7.59 -2.92
C THR A 63 -3.00 -6.08 -3.10
N VAL A 64 -4.22 -5.54 -3.21
CA VAL A 64 -4.44 -4.08 -3.30
C VAL A 64 -3.91 -3.39 -2.05
N THR A 65 -4.29 -3.89 -0.88
CA THR A 65 -3.91 -3.30 0.42
C THR A 65 -2.40 -3.27 0.59
N THR A 66 -1.72 -4.40 0.35
CA THR A 66 -0.26 -4.49 0.48
C THR A 66 0.48 -3.69 -0.59
N SER A 67 -0.07 -3.54 -1.79
CA SER A 67 0.55 -2.74 -2.85
C SER A 67 0.43 -1.24 -2.60
N ILE A 68 -0.70 -0.77 -2.07
CA ILE A 68 -0.84 0.62 -1.60
C ILE A 68 0.18 0.88 -0.50
N GLU A 69 0.27 -0.02 0.47
CA GLU A 69 1.18 0.15 1.61
C GLU A 69 2.66 0.11 1.22
N GLY A 70 3.06 -0.81 0.34
CA GLY A 70 4.41 -0.86 -0.20
C GLY A 70 4.80 0.44 -0.91
N THR A 71 3.85 1.06 -1.61
CA THR A 71 4.09 2.32 -2.33
C THR A 71 4.29 3.51 -1.40
N PHE A 72 3.60 3.56 -0.28
CA PHE A 72 3.73 4.67 0.68
C PHE A 72 5.14 4.79 1.24
N SER A 73 5.77 3.67 1.58
CA SER A 73 7.17 3.66 2.02
C SER A 73 8.10 4.18 0.95
N ILE A 74 7.88 3.79 -0.31
CA ILE A 74 8.66 4.28 -1.45
C ILE A 74 8.49 5.79 -1.64
N VAL A 75 7.26 6.30 -1.59
CA VAL A 75 6.99 7.74 -1.78
C VAL A 75 7.66 8.57 -0.68
N VAL A 76 7.60 8.12 0.57
CA VAL A 76 8.27 8.80 1.69
C VAL A 76 9.79 8.77 1.50
N GLN A 77 10.37 7.60 1.20
CA GLN A 77 11.81 7.46 0.96
C GLN A 77 12.27 8.31 -0.22
N ALA A 78 11.56 8.27 -1.35
CA ALA A 78 11.87 9.05 -2.54
C ALA A 78 11.77 10.55 -2.30
N GLY A 79 10.70 11.00 -1.62
CA GLY A 79 10.51 12.40 -1.29
C GLY A 79 11.59 12.92 -0.34
N PHE A 80 11.98 12.10 0.63
CA PHE A 80 13.04 12.42 1.59
C PHE A 80 14.41 12.50 0.92
N LEU A 81 14.80 11.48 0.16
CA LEU A 81 16.06 11.47 -0.60
C LEU A 81 16.13 12.62 -1.61
N ARG A 82 15.01 12.95 -2.26
CA ARG A 82 14.93 14.11 -3.16
C ARG A 82 15.09 15.44 -2.42
N ALA A 83 14.55 15.58 -1.21
CA ALA A 83 14.76 16.78 -0.42
C ALA A 83 16.23 16.93 -0.02
N LEU A 84 16.88 15.84 0.41
CA LEU A 84 18.31 15.83 0.72
C LEU A 84 19.19 16.06 -0.52
N SER A 85 18.77 15.58 -1.70
CA SER A 85 19.52 15.77 -2.94
C SER A 85 19.56 17.23 -3.38
N GLN A 86 18.66 18.09 -2.87
CA GLN A 86 18.72 19.53 -3.10
C GLN A 86 19.87 20.19 -2.32
N THR A 87 20.32 19.57 -1.24
CA THR A 87 21.41 20.05 -0.38
C THR A 87 22.73 19.34 -0.65
N ASP A 88 22.71 18.06 -1.03
CA ASP A 88 23.90 17.29 -1.39
C ASP A 88 23.58 16.31 -2.55
N PRO A 89 24.20 16.49 -3.74
CA PRO A 89 23.98 15.63 -4.90
C PRO A 89 24.24 14.13 -4.68
N ALA A 90 25.06 13.74 -3.68
CA ALA A 90 25.33 12.34 -3.38
C ALA A 90 24.06 11.55 -3.00
N PHE A 91 23.08 12.20 -2.36
CA PHE A 91 21.78 11.58 -2.07
C PHE A 91 20.95 11.27 -3.31
N GLY A 92 21.20 11.99 -4.42
CA GLY A 92 20.57 11.69 -5.70
C GLY A 92 20.98 10.32 -6.25
N GLN A 93 22.24 9.93 -6.05
CA GLN A 93 22.71 8.59 -6.44
C GLN A 93 22.15 7.49 -5.54
N MET A 94 21.98 7.75 -4.24
CA MET A 94 21.40 6.78 -3.31
C MET A 94 20.01 6.31 -3.75
N PHE A 95 19.17 7.22 -4.26
CA PHE A 95 17.84 6.84 -4.76
C PHE A 95 17.91 5.94 -6.00
N GLN A 96 18.87 6.17 -6.89
CA GLN A 96 19.05 5.36 -8.10
C GLN A 96 19.58 3.96 -7.81
N THR A 97 20.37 3.81 -6.74
CA THR A 97 20.95 2.52 -6.33
C THR A 97 20.11 1.79 -5.27
N SER A 98 19.09 2.44 -4.71
CA SER A 98 18.23 1.84 -3.70
C SER A 98 17.41 0.70 -4.31
N ARG A 99 17.44 -0.46 -3.66
CA ARG A 99 16.68 -1.64 -4.03
C ARG A 99 15.68 -2.01 -2.94
N MET A 100 14.61 -2.68 -3.34
CA MET A 100 13.54 -3.14 -2.48
C MET A 100 13.11 -4.55 -2.91
N ASN A 101 12.98 -5.44 -1.93
CA ASN A 101 12.33 -6.72 -2.14
C ASN A 101 10.82 -6.50 -2.22
N ILE A 102 10.23 -6.89 -3.34
CA ILE A 102 8.78 -6.87 -3.53
C ILE A 102 8.26 -8.31 -3.60
N HIS A 103 7.06 -8.52 -3.08
CA HIS A 103 6.34 -9.78 -3.22
C HIS A 103 5.31 -9.63 -4.33
N LEU A 104 5.43 -10.45 -5.37
CA LEU A 104 4.52 -10.50 -6.49
C LEU A 104 3.22 -11.23 -6.10
N PRO A 105 2.10 -10.96 -6.80
CA PRO A 105 0.83 -11.64 -6.54
C PRO A 105 0.87 -13.16 -6.79
N ASP A 106 1.85 -13.71 -7.47
CA ASP A 106 2.03 -15.17 -7.59
C ASP A 106 2.76 -15.79 -6.38
N GLY A 107 3.26 -14.95 -5.46
CA GLY A 107 4.02 -15.35 -4.27
C GLY A 107 5.53 -15.32 -4.45
N GLU A 108 6.04 -15.00 -5.65
CA GLU A 108 7.47 -14.81 -5.87
C GLU A 108 7.97 -13.53 -5.19
N SER A 109 9.20 -13.55 -4.67
CA SER A 109 9.89 -12.36 -4.16
C SER A 109 10.99 -11.96 -5.12
N ILE A 110 11.01 -10.68 -5.52
CA ILE A 110 12.02 -10.15 -6.43
C ILE A 110 12.61 -8.83 -5.90
N GLU A 111 13.92 -8.67 -6.02
CA GLU A 111 14.63 -7.45 -5.61
C GLU A 111 14.73 -6.46 -6.78
N LEU A 112 14.06 -5.32 -6.68
CA LEU A 112 14.00 -4.31 -7.74
C LEU A 112 14.53 -2.95 -7.28
N PRO A 113 15.04 -2.11 -8.20
CA PRO A 113 15.20 -0.69 -7.94
C PRO A 113 13.89 -0.07 -7.43
N VAL A 114 13.97 0.84 -6.46
CA VAL A 114 12.80 1.43 -5.78
C VAL A 114 11.77 2.04 -6.74
N LEU A 115 12.21 2.69 -7.82
CA LEU A 115 11.31 3.22 -8.85
C LEU A 115 10.56 2.13 -9.61
N MET A 116 11.22 1.01 -9.89
CA MET A 116 10.57 -0.14 -10.52
C MET A 116 9.57 -0.79 -9.56
N ALA A 117 9.91 -0.92 -8.28
CA ALA A 117 9.00 -1.44 -7.24
C ALA A 117 7.68 -0.64 -7.18
N ALA A 118 7.74 0.70 -7.23
CA ALA A 118 6.54 1.53 -7.27
C ALA A 118 5.68 1.29 -8.53
N ALA A 119 6.32 1.07 -9.68
CA ALA A 119 5.63 0.73 -10.91
C ALA A 119 4.93 -0.64 -10.80
N VAL A 120 5.58 -1.64 -10.18
CA VAL A 120 4.99 -2.96 -9.95
C VAL A 120 3.77 -2.87 -9.04
N HIS A 121 3.87 -2.15 -7.91
CA HIS A 121 2.71 -1.95 -7.03
C HIS A 121 1.55 -1.24 -7.74
N SER A 122 1.85 -0.27 -8.61
CA SER A 122 0.82 0.40 -9.41
C SER A 122 0.12 -0.58 -10.34
N MET A 123 0.88 -1.40 -11.07
CA MET A 123 0.33 -2.43 -11.96
C MET A 123 -0.50 -3.47 -11.21
N SER A 124 -0.05 -3.92 -10.04
CA SER A 124 -0.78 -4.87 -9.19
C SER A 124 -2.13 -4.31 -8.75
N VAL A 125 -2.20 -3.03 -8.35
CA VAL A 125 -3.46 -2.37 -7.97
C VAL A 125 -4.42 -2.27 -9.15
N VAL A 126 -3.91 -1.93 -10.34
CA VAL A 126 -4.72 -1.84 -11.56
C VAL A 126 -5.31 -3.20 -11.91
N ALA A 127 -4.45 -4.21 -12.08
CA ALA A 127 -4.87 -5.54 -12.51
C ALA A 127 -5.84 -6.18 -11.50
N ALA A 128 -5.52 -6.09 -10.20
CA ALA A 128 -6.42 -6.58 -9.15
C ALA A 128 -7.75 -5.82 -9.17
N GLY A 129 -7.70 -4.49 -9.33
CA GLY A 129 -8.88 -3.65 -9.34
C GLY A 129 -9.81 -3.86 -10.52
N GLU A 130 -9.27 -4.02 -11.72
CA GLU A 130 -10.05 -4.36 -12.92
C GLU A 130 -10.78 -5.69 -12.73
N LYS A 131 -10.07 -6.70 -12.23
CA LYS A 131 -10.68 -8.01 -11.95
C LYS A 131 -11.73 -7.91 -10.84
N MET A 132 -11.50 -7.14 -9.78
CA MET A 132 -12.50 -6.94 -8.72
C MET A 132 -13.75 -6.23 -9.26
N ARG A 133 -13.61 -5.15 -10.04
CA ARG A 133 -14.72 -4.41 -10.66
C ARG A 133 -15.57 -5.27 -11.60
N ALA A 134 -14.92 -6.14 -12.38
CA ALA A 134 -15.61 -7.07 -13.27
C ALA A 134 -16.54 -8.06 -12.53
N ASN A 135 -16.31 -8.30 -11.23
CA ASN A 135 -17.05 -9.24 -10.41
C ASN A 135 -18.08 -8.57 -9.48
N GLY A 136 -18.49 -7.35 -9.80
CA GLY A 136 -19.53 -6.59 -9.09
C GLY A 136 -19.02 -5.76 -7.91
N PRO A 137 -19.85 -4.82 -7.41
CA PRO A 137 -19.43 -3.90 -6.37
C PRO A 137 -19.09 -4.64 -5.06
N PRO A 138 -18.17 -4.11 -4.24
CA PRO A 138 -17.94 -4.59 -2.89
C PRO A 138 -19.09 -4.21 -1.95
N ARG A 139 -19.10 -4.79 -0.75
CA ARG A 139 -19.98 -4.32 0.32
C ARG A 139 -19.65 -2.87 0.66
N ASP A 140 -20.69 -2.05 0.84
CA ASP A 140 -20.53 -0.68 1.31
C ASP A 140 -20.27 -0.67 2.83
N LEU A 141 -19.18 -0.02 3.22
CA LEU A 141 -18.73 0.18 4.60
C LEU A 141 -18.67 1.66 4.96
N ALA A 142 -19.13 2.57 4.09
CA ALA A 142 -19.07 4.00 4.39
C ALA A 142 -19.96 4.34 5.61
N GLY A 143 -19.40 5.08 6.56
CA GLY A 143 -20.13 5.45 7.79
C GLY A 143 -19.23 5.69 8.99
N GLY A 144 -19.86 6.04 10.11
CA GLY A 144 -19.20 6.24 11.40
C GLY A 144 -19.05 4.94 12.18
N TYR A 145 -17.91 4.77 12.84
CA TYR A 145 -17.59 3.62 13.68
C TYR A 145 -16.88 4.05 14.95
N ASP A 146 -17.17 3.37 16.05
CA ASP A 146 -16.32 3.38 17.24
C ASP A 146 -15.23 2.30 17.08
N LEU A 147 -13.96 2.71 17.13
CA LEU A 147 -12.80 1.84 17.03
C LEU A 147 -12.31 1.50 18.44
N LEU A 148 -12.35 0.21 18.78
CA LEU A 148 -11.92 -0.32 20.07
C LEU A 148 -10.75 -1.28 19.89
N THR A 149 -9.57 -0.86 20.35
CA THR A 149 -8.33 -1.64 20.33
C THR A 149 -8.19 -2.52 21.56
N THR A 150 -7.61 -3.70 21.35
CA THR A 150 -7.25 -4.65 22.41
C THR A 150 -5.81 -5.11 22.18
N GLY A 151 -5.03 -5.15 23.26
CA GLY A 151 -3.60 -5.47 23.20
C GLY A 151 -2.71 -4.24 22.96
N THR A 152 -1.44 -4.49 22.63
CA THR A 152 -0.47 -3.43 22.35
C THR A 152 -0.56 -3.02 20.89
N CYS A 153 -1.54 -2.17 20.59
CA CYS A 153 -1.78 -1.61 19.27
C CYS A 153 -1.26 -0.18 19.19
N ALA A 154 -0.73 0.22 18.03
CA ALA A 154 -0.41 1.62 17.76
C ALA A 154 -1.58 2.38 17.10
N VAL A 155 -2.69 1.69 16.84
CA VAL A 155 -4.00 2.29 16.62
C VAL A 155 -4.62 2.62 17.99
N PRO A 156 -4.96 3.88 18.30
CA PRO A 156 -5.65 4.22 19.55
C PRO A 156 -7.16 3.99 19.45
N ASN A 157 -7.83 3.81 20.59
CA ASN A 157 -9.30 3.88 20.65
C ASN A 157 -9.77 5.26 20.17
N SER A 158 -10.68 5.30 19.19
CA SER A 158 -11.20 6.55 18.67
C SER A 158 -12.51 6.38 17.90
N LYS A 159 -13.06 7.49 17.42
CA LYS A 159 -14.18 7.48 16.47
C LYS A 159 -13.61 7.63 15.08
N VAL A 160 -13.94 6.71 14.19
CA VAL A 160 -13.46 6.74 12.81
C VAL A 160 -14.63 6.84 11.84
N THR A 161 -14.47 7.69 10.83
CA THR A 161 -15.34 7.69 9.66
C THR A 161 -14.67 6.89 8.56
N ILE A 162 -15.30 5.79 8.15
CA ILE A 162 -14.88 5.06 6.96
C ILE A 162 -15.46 5.77 5.74
N THR A 163 -14.58 6.13 4.82
CA THR A 163 -14.92 6.55 3.47
C THR A 163 -14.51 5.45 2.49
N GLN A 164 -15.25 5.30 1.41
CA GLN A 164 -15.06 4.21 0.46
C GLN A 164 -15.09 4.72 -0.97
N ARG A 165 -14.18 4.18 -1.79
CA ARG A 165 -14.16 4.36 -3.24
C ARG A 165 -13.90 3.00 -3.88
N ASP A 166 -14.91 2.49 -4.57
CA ASP A 166 -14.91 1.12 -5.08
C ASP A 166 -14.62 0.15 -3.93
N PHE A 167 -13.58 -0.70 -4.03
CA PHE A 167 -13.15 -1.62 -2.97
C PHE A 167 -12.12 -1.01 -2.03
N VAL A 168 -11.64 0.21 -2.26
CA VAL A 168 -10.64 0.87 -1.41
C VAL A 168 -11.34 1.69 -0.33
N ILE A 169 -10.80 1.66 0.89
CA ILE A 169 -11.35 2.36 2.04
C ILE A 169 -10.28 3.16 2.78
N GLU A 170 -10.70 4.27 3.37
CA GLU A 170 -9.92 5.09 4.29
C GLU A 170 -10.73 5.30 5.58
N GLY A 171 -10.12 5.01 6.74
CA GLY A 171 -10.63 5.35 8.05
C GLY A 171 -10.01 6.64 8.56
N ILE A 172 -10.86 7.61 8.89
CA ILE A 172 -10.49 8.99 9.22
C ILE A 172 -10.92 9.31 10.65
N ASP A 173 -10.01 9.86 11.44
CA ASP A 173 -10.23 10.35 12.81
C ASP A 173 -9.74 11.79 12.89
N ASP A 174 -10.61 12.75 13.24
CA ASP A 174 -10.30 14.18 13.33
C ASP A 174 -9.45 14.72 12.15
N ASP A 175 -9.91 14.51 10.91
CA ASP A 175 -9.23 14.90 9.66
C ASP A 175 -7.85 14.24 9.44
N ARG A 176 -7.57 13.13 10.13
CA ARG A 176 -6.35 12.34 9.96
C ARG A 176 -6.69 10.96 9.43
N LEU A 177 -5.95 10.52 8.41
CA LEU A 177 -6.02 9.14 7.98
C LEU A 177 -5.40 8.26 9.06
N VAL A 178 -6.15 7.31 9.62
CA VAL A 178 -5.68 6.39 10.66
C VAL A 178 -5.61 4.95 10.17
N LEU A 179 -6.50 4.56 9.25
CA LEU A 179 -6.56 3.24 8.64
C LEU A 179 -6.78 3.38 7.14
N PHE A 180 -6.33 2.42 6.35
CA PHE A 180 -6.75 2.28 4.96
C PHE A 180 -6.64 0.83 4.50
N GLY A 181 -7.31 0.46 3.42
CA GLY A 181 -7.16 -0.87 2.87
C GLY A 181 -8.19 -1.19 1.79
N ALA A 182 -8.57 -2.45 1.68
CA ALA A 182 -9.51 -2.90 0.67
C ALA A 182 -10.48 -3.99 1.15
N VAL A 183 -11.65 -4.02 0.51
CA VAL A 183 -12.78 -4.90 0.81
C VAL A 183 -12.89 -6.01 -0.24
N GLY A 184 -12.78 -7.25 0.21
CA GLY A 184 -13.04 -8.45 -0.57
C GLY A 184 -14.53 -8.82 -0.60
N VAL A 185 -14.80 -10.12 -0.74
CA VAL A 185 -16.16 -10.68 -0.66
C VAL A 185 -16.47 -11.16 0.75
N THR A 186 -15.52 -11.87 1.37
CA THR A 186 -15.68 -12.41 2.73
C THR A 186 -14.66 -11.84 3.71
N ARG A 187 -13.70 -11.04 3.23
CA ARG A 187 -12.63 -10.46 4.03
C ARG A 187 -12.50 -8.95 3.84
N ILE A 188 -11.96 -8.28 4.85
CA ILE A 188 -11.44 -6.91 4.78
C ILE A 188 -9.99 -6.93 5.22
N TYR A 189 -9.15 -6.21 4.49
CA TYR A 189 -7.76 -5.96 4.88
C TYR A 189 -7.58 -4.47 5.16
N MET A 190 -6.89 -4.13 6.25
CA MET A 190 -6.60 -2.76 6.64
C MET A 190 -5.18 -2.62 7.15
N VAL A 191 -4.60 -1.44 6.99
CA VAL A 191 -3.27 -1.08 7.45
C VAL A 191 -3.37 0.15 8.36
N SER A 192 -2.66 0.14 9.49
CA SER A 192 -2.50 1.34 10.32
C SER A 192 -1.61 2.38 9.65
N ASN A 193 -2.05 3.63 9.59
CA ASN A 193 -1.25 4.74 9.06
C ASN A 193 -0.31 5.32 10.13
N GLU A 194 0.57 4.49 10.68
CA GLU A 194 1.59 4.91 11.65
C GLU A 194 2.67 5.78 10.98
N GLN A 195 3.24 6.73 11.73
CA GLN A 195 4.29 7.61 11.22
C GLN A 195 5.60 6.83 10.99
N ARG A 196 5.92 6.56 9.73
CA ARG A 196 7.25 6.14 9.27
C ARG A 196 8.13 7.38 9.03
N PHE A 197 8.88 7.86 10.03
CA PHE A 197 9.77 9.02 9.84
C PHE A 197 11.25 8.64 9.80
N ALA A 198 11.95 9.02 8.73
CA ALA A 198 13.38 8.81 8.57
C ALA A 198 14.21 9.55 9.64
N ARG A 199 15.17 8.85 10.25
CA ARG A 199 16.31 9.43 10.95
C ARG A 199 17.50 9.41 9.99
N VAL A 200 18.09 10.57 9.72
CA VAL A 200 19.40 10.64 9.04
C VAL A 200 20.48 10.66 10.09
N THR A 201 21.44 9.76 9.92
CA THR A 201 22.67 9.79 10.70
C THR A 201 23.81 10.21 9.78
N ASP A 202 24.34 11.40 10.02
CA ASP A 202 25.55 11.87 9.36
C ASP A 202 26.75 11.11 9.91
N ASN A 203 27.32 10.24 9.08
CA ASN A 203 28.56 9.55 9.40
C ASN A 203 29.73 10.44 8.99
N ALA A 204 30.50 10.95 9.96
CA ALA A 204 31.66 11.80 9.68
C ALA A 204 32.67 11.08 8.76
N GLY A 205 32.67 11.43 7.47
CA GLY A 205 33.58 10.89 6.45
C GLY A 205 33.08 9.67 5.66
N GLY A 206 31.81 9.26 5.80
CA GLY A 206 31.21 8.14 5.06
C GLY A 206 29.87 8.48 4.40
N THR A 207 29.32 7.55 3.61
CA THR A 207 27.97 7.70 3.05
C THR A 207 26.96 7.88 4.19
N PRO A 208 26.14 8.95 4.18
CA PRO A 208 25.10 9.14 5.18
C PRO A 208 24.14 7.94 5.21
N GLN A 209 23.72 7.54 6.41
CA GLN A 209 22.74 6.47 6.57
C GLN A 209 21.37 7.05 6.81
N VAL A 210 20.41 6.66 5.96
CA VAL A 210 18.99 6.93 6.15
C VAL A 210 18.39 5.72 6.85
N ASP A 211 18.08 5.87 8.13
CA ASP A 211 17.35 4.86 8.90
C ASP A 211 15.86 5.23 8.85
N VAL A 212 15.12 4.56 7.97
CA VAL A 212 13.66 4.63 7.99
C VAL A 212 13.25 3.63 9.05
N PRO A 213 12.72 4.05 10.22
CA PRO A 213 12.24 3.11 11.20
C PRO A 213 11.20 2.24 10.52
N ASP A 214 11.62 1.01 10.23
CA ASP A 214 10.84 -0.02 9.59
C ASP A 214 9.93 -0.63 10.66
N GLN A 215 9.11 0.22 11.27
CA GLN A 215 7.91 -0.32 11.86
C GLN A 215 7.01 -0.64 10.69
N ALA A 216 6.98 -1.92 10.32
CA ALA A 216 5.95 -2.46 9.48
C ALA A 216 4.61 -1.95 10.05
N SER A 217 3.89 -1.19 9.23
CA SER A 217 2.51 -0.85 9.56
C SER A 217 1.78 -2.14 9.83
N ASP A 218 0.92 -2.13 10.85
CA ASP A 218 0.19 -3.32 11.20
C ASP A 218 -0.84 -3.58 10.12
N LEU A 219 -0.68 -4.69 9.43
CA LEU A 219 -1.66 -5.22 8.50
C LEU A 219 -2.64 -6.07 9.32
N PHE A 220 -3.91 -5.79 9.11
CA PHE A 220 -5.02 -6.40 9.81
C PHE A 220 -5.93 -7.09 8.81
N GLU A 221 -6.51 -8.20 9.26
CA GLU A 221 -7.52 -8.94 8.53
C GLU A 221 -8.77 -9.10 9.41
N ALA A 222 -9.94 -9.00 8.78
CA ALA A 222 -11.23 -9.33 9.39
C ALA A 222 -12.07 -10.18 8.44
N ALA A 223 -12.89 -11.06 9.01
CA ALA A 223 -14.04 -11.60 8.29
C ALA A 223 -15.08 -10.50 8.06
N LEU A 224 -15.81 -10.56 6.95
CA LEU A 224 -16.86 -9.63 6.59
C LEU A 224 -18.18 -10.12 7.24
N PRO A 225 -18.66 -9.51 8.34
CA PRO A 225 -19.84 -10.01 9.06
C PRO A 225 -21.15 -9.67 8.31
N ALA A 226 -22.31 -9.89 8.92
CA ALA A 226 -23.56 -9.32 8.39
C ALA A 226 -23.55 -7.77 8.45
N PRO A 227 -24.29 -7.05 7.58
CA PRO A 227 -24.42 -5.61 7.66
C PRO A 227 -24.87 -5.14 9.06
N GLY A 228 -24.22 -4.10 9.59
CA GLY A 228 -24.53 -3.54 10.91
C GLY A 228 -23.95 -4.31 12.10
N ALA A 229 -23.26 -5.44 11.89
CA ALA A 229 -22.55 -6.14 12.96
C ALA A 229 -21.14 -5.56 13.17
N PRO A 230 -20.56 -5.70 14.38
CA PRO A 230 -19.17 -5.35 14.63
C PRO A 230 -18.20 -6.11 13.72
N ILE A 231 -17.12 -5.46 13.30
CA ILE A 231 -16.06 -6.04 12.48
C ILE A 231 -14.82 -6.20 13.33
N GLU A 232 -14.38 -7.44 13.55
CA GLU A 232 -13.23 -7.77 14.39
C GLU A 232 -11.99 -8.01 13.53
N PHE A 233 -10.99 -7.15 13.71
CA PHE A 233 -9.71 -7.19 13.01
C PHE A 233 -8.63 -7.81 13.88
N GLN A 234 -7.83 -8.69 13.28
CA GLN A 234 -6.63 -9.27 13.89
C GLN A 234 -5.40 -8.86 13.10
N SER A 235 -4.34 -8.44 13.81
CA SER A 235 -3.06 -8.13 13.17
C SER A 235 -2.42 -9.41 12.64
N ILE A 236 -2.15 -9.45 11.34
CA ILE A 236 -1.38 -10.53 10.71
C ILE A 236 0.12 -10.24 10.71
N THR A 237 0.52 -9.01 11.06
CA THR A 237 1.94 -8.63 11.23
C THR A 237 2.46 -8.91 12.64
N ARG A 238 1.75 -8.45 13.69
CA ARG A 238 2.20 -8.52 15.10
C ARG A 238 1.50 -9.59 15.94
N GLY A 239 0.38 -10.15 15.47
CA GLY A 239 -0.35 -11.26 16.11
C GLY A 239 -1.03 -10.99 17.47
N THR A 240 -0.52 -10.03 18.25
CA THR A 240 -1.03 -9.68 19.59
C THR A 240 -1.90 -8.42 19.63
N CYS A 241 -2.02 -7.73 18.49
CA CYS A 241 -2.85 -6.54 18.36
C CYS A 241 -4.15 -6.88 17.60
N SER A 242 -5.28 -6.43 18.13
CA SER A 242 -6.59 -6.50 17.47
C SER A 242 -7.36 -5.21 17.69
N PHE A 243 -8.30 -4.94 16.80
CA PHE A 243 -9.28 -3.88 17.01
C PHE A 243 -10.65 -4.27 16.47
N THR A 244 -11.69 -3.64 17.00
CA THR A 244 -13.06 -3.83 16.56
C THR A 244 -13.61 -2.51 16.04
N LEU A 245 -14.23 -2.54 14.85
CA LEU A 245 -15.05 -1.44 14.37
C LEU A 245 -16.51 -1.75 14.71
N MET A 246 -17.06 -0.99 15.65
CA MET A 246 -18.48 -1.02 15.99
C MET A 246 -19.21 0.06 15.19
N PRO A 247 -20.24 -0.27 14.39
CA PRO A 247 -21.05 0.77 13.76
C PRO A 247 -21.57 1.75 14.81
N ALA A 248 -21.36 3.05 14.57
CA ALA A 248 -21.86 4.08 15.48
C ALA A 248 -23.39 3.99 15.53
N ALA A 249 -23.97 4.19 16.73
CA ALA A 249 -25.42 4.30 16.85
C ALA A 249 -25.92 5.47 15.97
N PRO A 250 -27.07 5.29 15.27
CA PRO A 250 -27.65 6.33 14.43
C PRO A 250 -28.04 7.59 15.21
#